data_AF-A0AA38FBC9-F1
#
_entry.id   AF-A0AA38FBC9-F1
#
_cell.length_a   1.000
_cell.length_b   1.000
_cell.length_c   1.000
_cell.angle_alpha   90.00
_cell.angle_beta   90.00
_cell.angle_gamma   90.00
#
_symmetry.space_group_name_H-M   'P 1'
#
loop_
_entity.id
_entity.type
_entity.pdbx_description
1 polymer ?
#
loop_
_entity_poly.entity_id
_entity_poly.type
_entity_poly.pdbx_seq_one_letter_code
_entity_poly.pdbx_strand_id
1 'polypeptide(L)'
;LVLGSFTPAIGVLPFPPGTFLCQEYMVLNLSFVTAIIYSLFYVLLDKKAGTIAAVLCLLCWVSSNALAQKLGFSLAWKVVLVSQLVCWTSQFIGHGVFEKRAPALLDNLVQAFLMAPFFVLLE
;
A
#
# COMPACT_ATOMS: atom_id res chain seq x y z
N LEU A 1 1.96 3.94 1.60
CA LEU A 1 2.96 3.98 0.51
C LEU A 1 3.33 5.40 0.08
N VAL A 2 2.38 6.23 -0.39
CA VAL A 2 2.65 7.62 -0.86
C VAL A 2 3.51 8.47 0.09
N LEU A 3 3.19 8.53 1.39
CA LEU A 3 4.02 9.29 2.34
C LEU A 3 5.43 8.70 2.50
N GLY A 4 5.55 7.38 2.42
CA GLY A 4 6.83 6.68 2.45
C GLY A 4 7.70 6.99 1.22
N SER A 5 7.11 7.43 0.11
CA SER A 5 7.85 7.83 -1.09
C SER A 5 8.72 9.07 -0.88
N PHE A 6 8.45 9.89 0.14
CA PHE A 6 9.24 11.08 0.48
C PHE A 6 10.42 10.78 1.40
N THR A 7 10.62 9.52 1.79
CA THR A 7 11.82 9.12 2.54
C THR A 7 13.04 9.03 1.63
N PRO A 8 14.27 9.25 2.16
CA PRO A 8 15.49 9.13 1.36
C PRO A 8 15.58 7.77 0.67
N ALA A 9 16.17 7.77 -0.53
CA ALA A 9 16.49 6.52 -1.21
C ALA A 9 17.50 5.72 -0.37
N ILE A 10 17.21 4.45 -0.18
CA ILE A 10 18.01 3.46 0.56
C ILE A 10 19.01 2.78 -0.40
N GLY A 11 18.72 2.79 -1.71
CA GLY A 11 19.60 2.24 -2.73
C GLY A 11 19.20 2.62 -4.14
N VAL A 12 20.02 2.22 -5.10
CA VAL A 12 19.79 2.40 -6.54
C VAL A 12 19.41 1.06 -7.15
N LEU A 13 18.53 1.08 -8.15
CA LEU A 13 18.22 -0.12 -8.91
C LEU A 13 19.48 -0.63 -9.65
N PRO A 14 19.75 -1.95 -9.61
CA PRO A 14 20.90 -2.56 -10.28
C PRO A 14 20.67 -2.76 -11.79
N PHE A 15 19.95 -1.84 -12.44
CA PHE A 15 19.57 -1.94 -13.84
C PHE A 15 19.97 -0.68 -14.61
N PRO A 16 20.49 -0.79 -15.85
CA PRO A 16 20.77 0.37 -16.68
C PRO A 16 19.54 1.27 -16.87
N PRO A 17 19.70 2.59 -17.04
CA PRO A 17 18.58 3.48 -17.36
C PRO A 17 17.86 3.04 -18.65
N GLY A 18 16.53 3.05 -18.64
CA GLY A 18 15.70 2.67 -19.78
C GLY A 18 15.37 1.18 -19.89
N THR A 19 15.76 0.36 -18.90
CA THR A 19 15.41 -1.07 -18.85
C THR A 19 13.90 -1.27 -18.63
N PHE A 20 13.27 -0.41 -17.84
CA PHE A 20 11.83 -0.46 -17.55
C PHE A 20 11.15 0.86 -17.91
N LEU A 21 9.90 0.77 -18.39
CA LEU A 21 9.09 1.94 -18.77
C LEU A 21 8.89 2.94 -17.61
N CYS A 22 8.77 2.44 -16.38
CA CYS A 22 8.51 3.24 -15.18
C CYS A 22 9.73 3.34 -14.25
N GLN A 23 10.94 3.15 -14.77
CA GLN A 23 12.17 3.06 -13.95
C GLN A 23 12.42 4.33 -13.12
N GLU A 24 12.01 5.50 -13.62
CA GLU A 24 12.09 6.78 -12.90
C GLU A 24 11.28 6.83 -11.59
N TYR A 25 10.28 5.96 -11.45
CA TYR A 25 9.43 5.86 -10.26
C TYR A 25 9.80 4.68 -9.36
N MET A 26 10.74 3.82 -9.77
CA MET A 26 11.15 2.65 -9.00
C MET A 26 12.22 3.02 -7.96
N VAL A 27 11.87 3.92 -7.04
CA VAL A 27 12.75 4.42 -5.99
C VAL A 27 12.73 3.47 -4.78
N LEU A 28 13.90 2.96 -4.41
CA LEU A 28 14.06 2.07 -3.26
C LEU A 28 14.07 2.88 -1.96
N ASN A 29 12.90 3.21 -1.42
CA ASN A 29 12.72 3.96 -0.17
C ASN A 29 11.79 3.19 0.78
N LEU A 30 11.28 3.83 1.85
CA LEU A 30 10.39 3.15 2.79
C LEU A 30 9.13 2.58 2.13
N SER A 31 8.62 3.21 1.06
CA SER A 31 7.47 2.67 0.32
C SER A 31 7.80 1.33 -0.37
N PHE A 32 9.03 1.15 -0.86
CA PHE A 32 9.49 -0.13 -1.40
C PHE A 32 9.53 -1.21 -0.31
N VAL A 33 10.14 -0.89 0.84
CA VAL A 33 10.25 -1.83 1.97
C VAL A 33 8.87 -2.29 2.43
N THR A 34 7.92 -1.37 2.59
CA THR A 34 6.53 -1.73 2.95
C THR A 34 5.90 -2.63 1.89
N ALA A 35 6.05 -2.31 0.60
CA ALA A 35 5.48 -3.12 -0.47
C ALA A 35 6.05 -4.55 -0.51
N ILE A 36 7.35 -4.72 -0.26
CA ILE A 36 7.99 -6.04 -0.19
C ILE A 36 7.51 -6.83 1.03
N ILE A 37 7.42 -6.20 2.21
CA ILE A 37 6.90 -6.87 3.41
C ILE A 37 5.50 -7.42 3.16
N TYR A 38 4.60 -6.60 2.61
CA TYR A 38 3.23 -7.01 2.28
C TYR A 38 3.21 -8.09 1.19
N SER A 39 4.02 -7.95 0.14
CA SER A 39 4.11 -8.94 -0.95
C SER A 39 4.55 -10.31 -0.46
N LEU A 40 5.62 -10.36 0.35
CA LEU A 40 6.13 -11.60 0.92
C LEU A 40 5.13 -12.21 1.89
N PHE A 41 4.53 -11.39 2.76
CA PHE A 41 3.51 -11.84 3.69
C PHE A 41 2.34 -12.52 2.97
N TYR A 42 1.84 -11.91 1.88
CA TYR A 42 0.72 -12.49 1.12
C TYR A 42 1.08 -13.75 0.35
N VAL A 43 2.26 -13.82 -0.27
CA VAL A 43 2.72 -15.04 -0.96
C VAL A 43 2.90 -16.20 0.02
N LEU A 44 3.38 -15.92 1.25
CA LEU A 44 3.50 -16.94 2.30
C LEU A 44 2.14 -17.41 2.83
N LEU A 45 1.14 -16.52 2.82
CA LEU A 45 -0.22 -16.83 3.27
C LEU A 45 -0.97 -17.74 2.27
N ASP A 46 -0.94 -17.41 0.98
CA ASP A 46 -1.44 -18.25 -0.11
C ASP A 46 -0.64 -17.99 -1.38
N LYS A 47 -0.09 -19.03 -2.00
CA LYS A 47 0.80 -18.85 -3.16
C LYS A 47 0.08 -18.24 -4.38
N LYS A 48 -1.18 -18.60 -4.62
CA LYS A 48 -1.90 -18.21 -5.85
C LYS A 48 -2.43 -16.78 -5.72
N ALA A 49 -3.26 -16.52 -4.72
CA ALA A 49 -3.82 -15.21 -4.45
C ALA A 49 -2.74 -14.23 -3.98
N GLY A 50 -1.78 -14.71 -3.18
CA GLY A 50 -0.66 -13.91 -2.71
C GLY A 50 0.27 -13.42 -3.81
N THR A 51 0.45 -14.19 -4.89
CA THR A 51 1.23 -13.70 -6.05
C THR A 51 0.51 -12.55 -6.75
N ILE A 52 -0.82 -12.61 -6.86
CA ILE A 52 -1.62 -11.50 -7.40
C ILE A 52 -1.51 -10.28 -6.49
N ALA A 53 -1.65 -10.47 -5.18
CA ALA A 53 -1.50 -9.42 -4.18
C ALA A 53 -0.12 -8.77 -4.23
N ALA A 54 0.95 -9.57 -4.38
CA ALA A 54 2.31 -9.08 -4.50
C ALA A 54 2.50 -8.19 -5.74
N VAL A 55 1.96 -8.58 -6.90
CA VAL A 55 1.98 -7.74 -8.11
C VAL A 55 1.24 -6.42 -7.85
N LEU A 56 0.08 -6.46 -7.21
CA LEU A 56 -0.66 -5.24 -6.84
C LEU A 56 0.13 -4.35 -5.86
N CYS A 57 0.81 -4.93 -4.86
CA CYS A 57 1.66 -4.18 -3.94
C CYS A 57 2.81 -3.47 -4.67
N LEU A 58 3.46 -4.14 -5.63
CA LEU A 58 4.52 -3.55 -6.45
C LEU A 58 3.99 -2.45 -7.38
N LEU A 59 2.82 -2.64 -7.99
CA LEU A 59 2.16 -1.59 -8.79
C LEU A 59 1.79 -0.37 -7.94
N CYS A 60 1.29 -0.60 -6.72
CA CYS A 60 1.00 0.45 -5.74
C CYS A 60 2.28 1.18 -5.31
N TRP A 61 3.41 0.50 -5.19
CA TRP A 61 4.71 1.11 -4.90
C TRP A 61 5.15 2.06 -6.02
N VAL A 62 5.20 1.59 -7.26
CA VAL A 62 5.58 2.42 -8.42
C VAL A 62 4.62 3.60 -8.57
N SER A 63 3.32 3.35 -8.50
CA SER A 63 2.29 4.39 -8.58
C SER A 63 2.39 5.41 -7.45
N SER A 64 2.73 4.99 -6.23
CA SER A 64 2.91 5.88 -5.09
C SER A 64 4.11 6.81 -5.24
N ASN A 65 5.19 6.35 -5.88
CA ASN A 65 6.36 7.18 -6.16
C ASN A 65 6.05 8.16 -7.30
N ALA A 66 5.37 7.71 -8.36
CA ALA A 66 4.90 8.58 -9.44
C ALA A 66 3.97 9.68 -8.91
N LEU A 67 3.01 9.33 -8.04
CA LEU A 67 2.09 10.29 -7.45
C LEU A 67 2.80 11.28 -6.53
N ALA A 68 3.74 10.81 -5.70
CA ALA A 68 4.51 11.66 -4.81
C ALA A 68 5.37 12.68 -5.58
N GLN A 69 6.02 12.27 -6.67
CA GLN A 69 6.79 13.16 -7.53
C GLN A 69 5.90 14.21 -8.21
N LYS A 70 4.70 13.84 -8.66
CA LYS A 70 3.76 14.76 -9.32
C LYS A 70 3.14 15.79 -8.35
N LEU A 71 2.79 15.39 -7.14
CA LEU A 71 2.09 16.25 -6.19
C LEU A 71 3.03 17.08 -5.30
N GLY A 72 4.23 16.57 -5.03
CA GLY A 72 5.08 17.08 -3.96
C GLY A 72 4.49 16.86 -2.56
N PHE A 73 5.31 17.05 -1.52
CA PHE A 73 4.90 16.69 -0.15
C PHE A 73 3.68 17.50 0.32
N SER A 74 3.69 18.82 0.12
CA SER A 74 2.66 19.76 0.60
C SER A 74 1.23 19.40 0.19
N LEU A 75 1.04 18.87 -1.02
CA LEU A 75 -0.25 18.42 -1.50
C LEU A 75 -0.49 16.93 -1.21
N ALA A 76 0.53 16.09 -1.36
CA ALA A 76 0.41 14.64 -1.16
C ALA A 76 -0.09 14.27 0.24
N TRP A 77 0.38 14.93 1.31
CA TRP A 77 -0.09 14.59 2.66
C TRP A 77 -1.55 14.95 2.89
N LYS A 78 -2.04 16.03 2.27
CA LYS A 78 -3.46 16.42 2.32
C LYS A 78 -4.33 15.42 1.61
N VAL A 79 -3.91 14.98 0.42
CA VAL A 79 -4.61 13.93 -0.34
C VAL A 79 -4.70 12.66 0.49
N VAL A 80 -3.57 12.20 1.07
CA VAL A 80 -3.55 11.02 1.94
C VAL A 80 -4.49 11.19 3.13
N LEU A 81 -4.45 12.34 3.82
CA LEU A 81 -5.32 12.58 4.98
C LEU A 81 -6.81 12.51 4.60
N VAL A 82 -7.21 13.19 3.54
CA VAL A 82 -8.61 13.18 3.07
C VAL A 82 -9.04 11.78 2.68
N SER A 83 -8.21 11.03 1.94
CA SER A 83 -8.48 9.64 1.59
C SER A 83 -8.65 8.76 2.83
N GLN A 84 -7.78 8.90 3.83
CA GLN A 84 -7.89 8.15 5.08
C GLN A 84 -9.21 8.48 5.79
N LEU A 85 -9.54 9.76 5.99
CA LEU A 85 -10.78 10.15 6.67
C LEU A 85 -12.02 9.57 5.97
N VAL A 86 -12.08 9.65 4.65
CA VAL A 86 -13.20 9.11 3.86
C VAL A 86 -13.28 7.59 3.98
N CYS A 87 -12.19 6.88 3.67
CA CYS A 87 -12.17 5.41 3.68
C CYS A 87 -12.44 4.83 5.08
N TRP A 88 -11.85 5.41 6.12
CA TRP A 88 -12.07 4.97 7.50
C TRP A 88 -13.51 5.21 7.96
N THR A 89 -14.08 6.37 7.63
CA THR A 89 -15.49 6.66 7.93
C THR A 89 -16.40 5.65 7.26
N SER A 90 -16.18 5.37 5.97
CA SER A 90 -16.93 4.35 5.23
C SER A 90 -16.76 2.96 5.83
N GLN A 91 -15.55 2.56 6.25
CA GLN A 91 -15.30 1.26 6.86
C GLN A 91 -16.04 1.10 8.19
N PHE A 92 -16.02 2.11 9.06
CA PHE A 92 -16.74 2.06 10.34
C PHE A 92 -18.26 2.05 10.16
N ILE A 93 -18.78 2.77 9.16
CA ILE A 93 -20.20 2.71 8.80
C ILE A 93 -20.56 1.31 8.28
N GLY A 94 -19.73 0.73 7.40
CA GLY A 94 -19.85 -0.64 6.89
C GLY A 94 -20.01 -1.65 8.03
N HIS A 95 -19.01 -1.74 8.89
CA HIS A 95 -19.01 -2.71 9.99
C HIS A 95 -20.09 -2.42 11.04
N GLY A 96 -20.24 -1.15 11.46
CA GLY A 96 -21.12 -0.78 12.56
C GLY A 96 -22.61 -0.79 12.19
N VAL A 97 -22.96 -0.21 11.04
CA VAL A 97 -24.37 -0.03 10.64
C VAL A 97 -24.88 -1.22 9.84
N PHE A 98 -24.12 -1.67 8.84
CA PHE A 98 -24.59 -2.69 7.90
C PHE A 98 -24.29 -4.10 8.39
N GLU A 99 -23.07 -4.38 8.86
CA GLU A 99 -22.70 -5.71 9.35
C GLU A 99 -23.08 -5.95 10.82
N LYS A 100 -23.33 -4.88 11.60
CA LYS A 100 -23.59 -4.92 13.04
C LYS A 100 -22.49 -5.67 13.82
N ARG A 101 -21.24 -5.54 13.38
CA ARG A 101 -20.06 -6.18 13.97
C ARG A 101 -19.05 -5.12 14.40
N ALA A 102 -18.31 -5.40 15.47
CA ALA A 102 -17.17 -4.57 15.84
C ALA A 102 -16.08 -4.70 14.75
N PRO A 103 -15.37 -3.61 14.40
CA PRO A 103 -14.27 -3.70 13.47
C PRO A 103 -13.11 -4.49 14.09
N ALA A 104 -12.53 -5.42 13.31
CA ALA A 104 -11.46 -6.32 13.75
C ALA A 104 -10.21 -5.61 14.32
N LEU A 105 -10.07 -4.31 14.08
CA LEU A 105 -9.03 -3.45 14.65
C LEU A 105 -9.09 -3.37 16.17
N LEU A 106 -10.28 -3.54 16.77
CA LEU A 106 -10.46 -3.56 18.22
C LEU A 106 -9.99 -4.89 18.84
N ASP A 107 -9.87 -5.95 18.04
CA ASP A 107 -9.46 -7.27 18.49
C ASP A 107 -7.95 -7.48 18.33
N ASN A 108 -7.42 -7.23 17.13
CA ASN A 108 -5.99 -7.36 16.83
C ASN A 108 -5.57 -6.39 15.73
N LEU A 109 -4.99 -5.26 16.14
CA LEU A 109 -4.57 -4.18 15.24
C LEU A 109 -3.62 -4.67 14.15
N VAL A 110 -2.60 -5.46 14.50
CA VAL A 110 -1.58 -5.92 13.54
C VAL A 110 -2.22 -6.82 12.49
N GLN A 111 -3.03 -7.78 12.92
CA GLN A 111 -3.73 -8.67 12.00
C GLN A 111 -4.71 -7.91 11.11
N ALA A 112 -5.43 -6.92 11.64
CA ALA A 112 -6.37 -6.13 10.86
C ALA A 112 -5.66 -5.37 9.73
N PHE A 113 -4.53 -4.71 9.99
CA PHE A 113 -3.78 -3.98 8.95
C PHE A 113 -3.11 -4.89 7.91
N LEU A 114 -2.69 -6.10 8.30
CA LEU A 114 -2.08 -7.05 7.38
C LEU A 114 -3.14 -7.79 6.55
N MET A 115 -4.22 -8.26 7.17
CA MET A 115 -5.18 -9.16 6.51
C MET A 115 -6.28 -8.42 5.74
N ALA A 116 -6.69 -7.23 6.16
CA ALA A 116 -7.83 -6.55 5.52
C ALA A 116 -7.63 -6.34 4.00
N PRO A 117 -6.47 -5.87 3.49
CA PRO A 117 -6.29 -5.73 2.04
C PRO A 117 -6.30 -7.08 1.30
N PHE A 118 -5.87 -8.16 1.96
CA PHE A 118 -5.89 -9.48 1.37
C PHE A 118 -7.29 -10.06 1.27
N PHE A 119 -8.13 -9.84 2.28
CA PHE A 119 -9.54 -10.25 2.22
C PHE A 119 -10.31 -9.53 1.13
N VAL A 120 -10.05 -8.23 0.91
CA VAL A 120 -10.64 -7.48 -0.21
C VAL A 120 -10.26 -8.07 -1.57
N LEU A 121 -9.07 -8.67 -1.70
CA LEU A 121 -8.67 -9.35 -2.95
C LEU A 121 -9.42 -10.68 -3.16
N LEU A 122 -9.88 -11.32 -2.08
CA LEU A 122 -10.52 -12.64 -2.11
C LEU A 122 -12.05 -12.58 -2.18
N GLU A 123 -12.64 -11.44 -1.83
CA GLU A 123 -14.08 -11.19 -1.88
C GLU A 123 -14.60 -11.06 -3.32
#